data_AF-A0A518LKG9-F1
#
_entry.id   AF-A0A518LKG9-F1
#
_cell.length_a   1.000
_cell.length_b   1.000
_cell.length_c   1.000
_cell.angle_alpha   90.00
_cell.angle_beta   90.00
_cell.angle_gamma   90.00
#
_symmetry.space_group_name_H-M   'P 1'
#
loop_
_entity.id
_entity.type
_entity.pdbx_description
1 polymer ?
#
loop_
_entity_poly.entity_id
_entity_poly.type
_entity_poly.pdbx_seq_one_letter_code
_entity_poly.pdbx_strand_id
1 'polypeptide(L)'
;MNGSNSKSTKMNRKLTHQEIACALAHSELPLIMTPQEAANLLRIKVSTLYRHVSEGRYASAVRRGKPLRFFRERLIQEFMQ
;
A
#
# COMPACT_ATOMS: atom_id res chain seq x y z
N MET A 1 15.82 46.55 -14.63
CA MET A 1 15.00 45.35 -14.96
C MET A 1 15.94 44.28 -15.49
N ASN A 2 16.52 43.45 -14.62
CA ASN A 2 17.43 42.38 -15.05
C ASN A 2 16.80 41.04 -14.70
N GLY A 3 16.15 40.43 -15.69
CA GLY A 3 15.56 39.10 -15.59
C GLY A 3 16.66 38.05 -15.55
N SER A 4 16.91 37.50 -14.35
CA SER A 4 17.72 36.30 -14.17
C SER A 4 16.98 35.11 -14.76
N ASN A 5 17.40 34.72 -15.97
CA ASN A 5 16.90 33.55 -16.69
C ASN A 5 17.38 32.27 -15.98
N SER A 6 16.60 31.78 -15.03
CA SER A 6 16.80 30.48 -14.38
C SER A 6 16.52 29.35 -15.36
N LYS A 7 17.53 28.96 -16.14
CA LYS A 7 17.51 27.68 -16.86
C LYS A 7 17.58 26.54 -15.84
N SER A 8 16.42 26.03 -15.44
CA SER A 8 16.30 24.76 -14.70
C SER A 8 16.69 23.63 -15.65
N THR A 9 17.95 23.19 -15.53
CA THR A 9 18.45 21.98 -16.18
C THR A 9 17.76 20.78 -15.55
N LYS A 10 16.70 20.28 -16.19
CA LYS A 10 16.10 18.97 -15.91
C LYS A 10 17.18 17.91 -16.13
N MET A 11 17.92 17.55 -15.08
CA MET A 11 18.85 16.43 -15.12
C MET A 11 18.04 15.15 -15.27
N ASN A 12 18.24 14.44 -16.38
CA ASN A 12 17.68 13.12 -16.64
C ASN A 12 18.43 12.09 -15.77
N ARG A 13 18.17 12.13 -14.46
CA ARG A 13 18.85 11.32 -13.45
C ARG A 13 18.26 9.92 -13.51
N LYS A 14 18.97 8.99 -14.13
CA LYS A 14 18.59 7.58 -14.13
C LYS A 14 18.71 7.06 -12.70
N LEU A 15 17.59 6.68 -12.11
CA LEU A 15 17.56 6.04 -10.79
C LEU A 15 18.38 4.75 -10.86
N THR A 16 19.32 4.61 -9.95
CA THR A 16 20.11 3.38 -9.83
C THR A 16 19.26 2.27 -9.21
N HIS A 17 19.59 1.01 -9.52
CA HIS A 17 18.88 -0.14 -8.96
C HIS A 17 18.86 -0.12 -7.41
N GLN A 18 19.93 0.36 -6.78
CA GLN A 18 20.03 0.48 -5.33
C GLN A 18 19.10 1.57 -4.77
N GLU A 19 18.94 2.72 -5.42
CA GLU A 19 17.99 3.75 -5.01
C GLU A 19 16.54 3.27 -5.14
N ILE A 20 16.23 2.51 -6.20
CA ILE A 20 14.92 1.88 -6.39
C ILE A 20 14.67 0.83 -5.31
N ALA A 21 15.64 -0.05 -5.07
CA ALA A 21 15.54 -1.09 -4.04
C ALA A 21 15.40 -0.47 -2.64
N CYS A 22 16.15 0.59 -2.33
CA CYS A 22 16.07 1.31 -1.06
C CYS A 22 14.69 1.98 -0.87
N ALA A 23 14.18 2.66 -1.90
CA ALA A 23 12.85 3.27 -1.85
C ALA A 23 11.73 2.23 -1.67
N LEU A 24 11.89 1.03 -2.26
CA LEU A 24 10.92 -0.06 -2.15
C LEU A 24 11.11 -0.90 -0.87
N ALA A 25 12.31 -0.95 -0.30
CA ALA A 25 12.63 -1.69 0.92
C ALA A 25 11.88 -1.14 2.15
N HIS A 26 11.47 0.13 2.12
CA HIS A 26 10.66 0.73 3.18
C HIS A 26 9.18 0.34 3.16
N SER A 27 8.73 -0.44 2.16
CA SER A 27 7.40 -1.07 2.22
C SER A 27 7.50 -2.38 2.97
N GLU A 28 7.65 -2.33 4.30
CA GLU A 28 7.78 -3.52 5.16
C GLU A 28 6.58 -4.48 5.09
N LEU A 29 5.46 -4.04 4.51
CA LEU A 29 4.27 -4.86 4.34
C LEU A 29 4.12 -5.33 2.89
N PRO A 30 3.86 -6.62 2.67
CA PRO A 30 3.62 -7.15 1.33
C PRO A 30 2.36 -6.53 0.71
N LEU A 31 2.38 -6.33 -0.61
CA LEU A 31 1.23 -5.80 -1.37
C LEU A 31 -0.02 -6.67 -1.21
N ILE A 32 0.18 -7.97 -1.07
CA ILE A 32 -0.86 -8.96 -0.80
C ILE A 32 -0.57 -9.58 0.56
N MET A 33 -1.55 -9.49 1.44
CA MET A 33 -1.44 -9.87 2.83
C MET A 33 -2.39 -11.02 3.16
N THR A 34 -1.98 -11.82 4.13
CA THR A 34 -2.81 -12.79 4.84
C THR A 34 -3.81 -12.08 5.77
N PRO A 35 -4.85 -12.79 6.26
CA PRO A 35 -5.77 -12.22 7.25
C PRO A 35 -5.06 -11.75 8.53
N GLN A 36 -3.98 -12.43 8.93
CA GLN A 36 -3.20 -12.05 10.11
C GLN A 36 -2.47 -10.73 9.91
N GLU A 37 -1.77 -10.58 8.78
CA GLU A 37 -1.06 -9.33 8.43
C GLU A 37 -2.03 -8.17 8.24
N ALA A 38 -3.19 -8.40 7.62
CA ALA A 38 -4.25 -7.42 7.47
C ALA A 38 -4.81 -6.95 8.82
N ALA A 39 -5.06 -7.88 9.75
CA ALA A 39 -5.53 -7.54 11.08
C ALA A 39 -4.47 -6.76 11.86
N ASN A 40 -3.20 -7.14 11.74
CA ASN A 40 -2.07 -6.44 12.36
C ASN A 40 -1.94 -5.01 11.81
N LEU A 41 -2.05 -4.83 10.48
CA LEU A 41 -2.01 -3.52 9.83
C LEU A 41 -3.12 -2.59 10.36
N LEU A 42 -4.34 -3.09 10.44
CA LEU A 42 -5.49 -2.33 10.92
C LEU A 42 -5.57 -2.23 12.45
N ARG A 43 -4.66 -2.89 13.18
CA ARG A 43 -4.64 -3.00 14.65
C ARG A 43 -5.97 -3.53 15.22
N ILE A 44 -6.59 -4.48 14.52
CA ILE A 44 -7.83 -5.15 14.96
C ILE A 44 -7.59 -6.64 15.19
N LYS A 45 -8.52 -7.29 15.89
CA LYS A 45 -8.50 -8.76 16.00
C LYS A 45 -8.84 -9.38 14.63
N VAL A 46 -8.20 -10.50 14.31
CA VAL A 46 -8.47 -11.28 13.09
C VAL A 46 -9.93 -11.71 13.00
N SER A 47 -10.57 -12.04 14.13
CA SER A 47 -12.01 -12.34 14.19
C SER A 47 -12.88 -11.16 13.76
N THR A 48 -12.53 -9.94 14.18
CA THR A 48 -13.19 -8.71 13.76
C THR A 48 -13.00 -8.48 12.25
N LEU A 49 -11.79 -8.71 11.73
CA LEU A 49 -11.53 -8.64 10.30
C LEU A 49 -12.42 -9.62 9.52
N TYR A 50 -12.52 -10.88 9.95
CA TYR A 50 -13.43 -11.85 9.33
C TYR A 50 -14.90 -11.43 9.41
N ARG A 51 -15.32 -10.87 10.54
CA ARG A 51 -16.69 -10.35 10.70
C ARG A 51 -16.97 -9.25 9.67
N HIS A 52 -16.08 -8.28 9.54
CA HIS A 52 -16.21 -7.21 8.54
C HIS A 52 -16.28 -7.75 7.11
N VAL A 53 -15.47 -8.76 6.77
CA VAL A 53 -15.54 -9.40 5.45
C VAL A 53 -16.87 -10.12 5.24
N SER A 54 -17.41 -10.78 6.27
CA SER A 54 -18.74 -11.42 6.20
C SER A 54 -19.89 -10.40 6.11
N GLU A 55 -19.73 -9.23 6.72
CA GLU A 55 -20.65 -8.09 6.64
C GLU A 55 -20.57 -7.36 5.28
N GLY A 56 -19.65 -7.76 4.40
CA GLY A 56 -19.47 -7.17 3.07
C GLY A 56 -18.54 -5.96 3.02
N ARG A 57 -17.89 -5.59 4.12
CA ARG A 57 -16.83 -4.57 4.12
C ARG A 57 -15.56 -5.12 3.46
N TYR A 58 -14.72 -4.23 2.93
CA TYR A 58 -13.46 -4.59 2.28
C TYR A 58 -13.66 -5.39 0.98
N ALA A 59 -14.81 -5.25 0.31
CA ALA A 59 -15.17 -6.07 -0.84
C ALA A 59 -14.21 -5.87 -2.03
N SER A 60 -13.66 -4.67 -2.21
CA SER A 60 -12.68 -4.38 -3.26
C SER A 60 -11.25 -4.72 -2.84
N ALA A 61 -10.99 -4.70 -1.53
CA ALA A 61 -9.72 -5.04 -0.91
C ALA A 61 -9.49 -6.54 -0.68
N VAL A 62 -10.55 -7.36 -0.71
CA VAL A 62 -10.50 -8.80 -0.44
C VAL A 62 -10.57 -9.60 -1.73
N ARG A 63 -9.61 -10.48 -1.94
CA ARG A 63 -9.72 -11.55 -2.93
C ARG A 63 -10.33 -12.77 -2.26
N ARG A 64 -11.61 -13.02 -2.55
CA ARG A 64 -12.37 -14.17 -2.04
C ARG A 64 -11.85 -15.45 -2.71
N GLY A 65 -11.30 -16.35 -1.90
CA GLY A 65 -10.70 -17.62 -2.29
C GLY A 65 -10.23 -18.40 -1.05
N LYS A 66 -9.78 -19.65 -1.24
CA LYS A 66 -9.12 -20.43 -0.19
C LYS A 66 -7.62 -20.51 -0.53
N PRO A 67 -6.73 -19.77 0.14
CA PRO A 67 -6.93 -18.90 1.31
C PRO A 67 -7.39 -17.47 0.98
N LEU A 68 -8.02 -16.81 1.95
CA LEU A 68 -8.43 -15.41 1.87
C LEU A 68 -7.20 -14.50 1.79
N ARG A 69 -7.19 -13.55 0.86
CA ARG A 69 -6.08 -12.60 0.69
C ARG A 69 -6.58 -11.17 0.62
N PHE A 70 -5.77 -10.25 1.13
CA PHE A 70 -6.08 -8.82 1.19
C PHE A 70 -5.06 -8.03 0.39
N PHE A 71 -5.52 -7.07 -0.41
CA PHE A 71 -4.65 -6.09 -1.05
C PHE A 71 -4.42 -4.94 -0.08
N ARG A 72 -3.16 -4.71 0.31
CA ARG A 72 -2.78 -3.67 1.28
C ARG A 72 -3.36 -2.30 0.92
N GLU A 73 -3.09 -1.84 -0.30
CA GLU A 73 -3.46 -0.49 -0.74
C GLU A 73 -4.98 -0.28 -0.68
N ARG A 74 -5.74 -1.23 -1.20
CA ARG A 74 -7.21 -1.17 -1.18
C ARG A 74 -7.78 -1.30 0.22
N LEU A 75 -7.16 -2.12 1.06
CA LEU A 75 -7.59 -2.29 2.45
C LEU A 75 -7.41 -1.00 3.25
N ILE A 76 -6.27 -0.32 3.06
CA ILE A 76 -6.02 0.99 3.67
C ILE A 76 -7.03 2.00 3.15
N GLN A 77 -7.26 2.06 1.83
CA GLN A 77 -8.23 2.97 1.23
C GLN A 77 -9.65 2.77 1.77
N GLU A 78 -10.15 1.53 1.78
CA GLU A 78 -11.49 1.22 2.31
C GLU A 78 -11.60 1.39 3.83
N PHE A 79 -10.49 1.34 4.56
CA PHE A 79 -10.48 1.58 6.00
C PHE A 79 -10.48 3.08 6.35
N MET A 80 -9.86 3.91 5.51
CA MET A 80 -9.82 5.37 5.69
C MET A 80 -11.08 6.09 5.18
N GLN A 81 -11.97 5.38 4.47
CA GLN A 81 -13.30 5.86 4.06
C GLN A 81 -14.33 5.66 5.19
#